data_AF-A0A5S3VTM8-F1
#
_entry.id   AF-A0A5S3VTM8-F1
#
_cell.length_a   1.000
_cell.length_b   1.000
_cell.length_c   1.000
_cell.angle_alpha   90.00
_cell.angle_beta   90.00
_cell.angle_gamma   90.00
#
_symmetry.space_group_name_H-M   'P 1'
#
loop_
_entity.id
_entity.type
_entity.pdbx_description
1 polymer ?
#
loop_
_entity_poly.entity_id
_entity_poly.type
_entity_poly.pdbx_seq_one_letter_code
_entity_poly.pdbx_strand_id
1 'polypeptide(L)' 'GGGPYHSGSIESTLFSIKGIKVVYPSNAADMKGLMKAAFLDPNPVIMLEHKGLYWSKVPGTDDAKTIEPAKDYILPLGKA' A
#
# COMPACT_ATOMS: atom_id res chain seq x y z
N GLY A 1 -19.65 -6.10 -1.63
CA GLY A 1 -19.36 -5.03 -0.66
C GLY A 1 -19.43 -5.58 0.73
N GLY A 2 -18.63 -5.07 1.67
CA GLY A 2 -18.53 -5.62 3.03
C GLY A 2 -19.46 -4.97 4.07
N GLY A 3 -20.41 -4.13 3.65
CA GLY A 3 -21.18 -3.28 4.57
C GLY A 3 -20.41 -2.02 4.99
N PRO A 4 -20.99 -1.19 5.88
CA PRO A 4 -20.52 0.17 6.17
C PRO A 4 -19.13 0.23 6.83
N TYR A 5 -18.71 -0.85 7.51
CA TYR A 5 -17.45 -0.89 8.26
C TYR A 5 -16.33 -1.72 7.59
N HIS A 6 -16.54 -2.23 6.37
CA HIS A 6 -15.56 -3.09 5.68
C HIS A 6 -15.24 -2.66 4.25
N SER A 7 -15.63 -1.43 3.88
CA SER A 7 -15.41 -0.83 2.56
C SER A 7 -15.06 0.66 2.65
N GLY A 8 -14.75 1.15 3.85
CA GLY A 8 -14.44 2.56 4.08
C GLY A 8 -13.01 2.90 3.66
N SER A 9 -12.85 4.08 3.06
CA SER A 9 -11.58 4.73 2.76
C SER A 9 -11.46 5.98 3.61
N ILE A 10 -10.35 6.12 4.34
CA ILE A 10 -10.13 7.21 5.32
C ILE A 10 -9.02 8.18 4.89
N GLU A 11 -8.60 8.14 3.61
CA GLU A 11 -7.43 8.87 3.12
C GLU A 11 -7.55 10.38 3.39
N SER A 12 -8.74 10.95 3.17
CA SER A 12 -9.03 12.37 3.42
C SER A 12 -8.79 12.79 4.87
N THR A 13 -9.12 11.93 5.84
CA THR A 13 -8.86 12.20 7.26
C THR A 13 -7.37 12.12 7.55
N LEU A 14 -6.69 11.11 7.01
CA LEU A 14 -5.25 10.92 7.20
C LEU A 14 -4.43 12.09 6.63
N PHE A 15 -4.80 12.61 5.46
CA PHE A 15 -4.09 13.74 4.84
C PHE A 15 -4.14 15.06 5.63
N SER A 16 -5.08 15.19 6.57
CA SER A 16 -5.10 16.35 7.48
C SER A 16 -4.05 16.28 8.59
N ILE A 17 -3.48 15.10 8.84
CA ILE A 17 -2.50 14.86 9.90
C ILE A 17 -1.11 15.24 9.38
N LYS A 18 -0.44 16.19 10.06
CA LYS A 18 0.92 16.61 9.70
C LYS A 18 1.95 15.66 10.31
N GLY A 19 3.02 15.41 9.56
CA GLY A 19 4.15 14.59 10.03
C GLY A 19 4.01 13.09 9.78
N ILE A 20 2.95 12.64 9.12
CA ILE A 20 2.81 11.26 8.65
C ILE A 20 3.02 11.16 7.14
N LYS A 21 3.42 9.98 6.67
CA LYS A 21 3.41 9.62 5.26
C LYS A 21 2.31 8.58 5.04
N VAL A 22 1.60 8.65 3.92
CA VAL A 22 0.55 7.69 3.56
C VAL A 22 0.94 7.06 2.23
N VAL A 23 0.88 5.73 2.15
CA VAL A 23 1.21 4.97 0.94
C VAL A 23 0.09 3.99 0.60
N TYR A 24 -0.09 3.76 -0.71
CA TYR A 24 -1.15 2.90 -1.26
C TYR A 24 -0.53 1.91 -2.25
N PRO A 25 -0.14 0.70 -1.82
CA PRO A 25 0.45 -0.29 -2.71
C PRO A 25 -0.55 -0.75 -3.78
N SER A 26 -0.12 -0.79 -5.05
CA SER A 26 -0.98 -1.22 -6.17
C SER A 26 -0.82 -2.69 -6.55
N ASN A 27 0.28 -3.32 -6.13
CA ASN A 27 0.64 -4.69 -6.47
C ASN A 27 1.58 -5.29 -5.40
N ALA A 28 1.89 -6.59 -5.52
CA ALA A 28 2.74 -7.29 -4.55
C ALA A 28 4.21 -6.81 -4.52
N ALA A 29 4.73 -6.25 -5.62
CA ALA A 29 6.08 -5.69 -5.65
C ALA A 29 6.11 -4.36 -4.89
N ASP A 30 5.12 -3.48 -5.11
CA ASP A 30 4.94 -2.23 -4.36
C ASP A 30 4.87 -2.51 -2.87
N MET A 31 4.10 -3.53 -2.45
CA MET A 31 3.99 -3.94 -1.05
C MET A 31 5.37 -4.20 -0.44
N LYS A 32 6.18 -5.04 -1.09
CA LYS A 32 7.53 -5.38 -0.61
C LYS A 32 8.45 -4.16 -0.59
N GLY A 33 8.41 -3.34 -1.63
CA GLY A 33 9.25 -2.15 -1.74
C GLY A 33 8.90 -1.07 -0.72
N LEU A 34 7.60 -0.77 -0.59
CA LEU A 34 7.07 0.25 0.33
C LEU A 34 7.19 -0.19 1.79
N MET A 35 7.03 -1.47 2.10
CA MET A 35 7.17 -1.95 3.49
C MET A 35 8.60 -1.74 4.00
N LYS A 36 9.61 -2.02 3.17
CA LYS A 36 11.00 -1.73 3.54
C LYS A 36 11.28 -0.24 3.60
N ALA A 37 10.74 0.54 2.65
CA ALA A 37 10.92 1.99 2.67
C ALA A 37 10.29 2.61 3.92
N ALA A 38 9.12 2.13 4.33
CA ALA A 38 8.45 2.51 5.57
C ALA A 38 9.25 2.14 6.82
N PHE A 39 9.84 0.94 6.84
CA PHE A 39 10.71 0.49 7.94
C PHE A 39 11.97 1.36 8.09
N LEU A 40 12.53 1.83 6.97
CA LEU A 40 13.74 2.66 6.94
C LEU A 40 13.45 4.15 7.14
N ASP A 41 12.19 4.57 7.08
CA ASP A 41 11.82 5.98 7.21
C ASP A 41 11.82 6.41 8.68
N PRO A 42 12.39 7.58 9.02
CA PRO A 42 12.32 8.09 10.39
C PRO A 42 10.93 8.61 10.79
N ASN A 43 9.98 8.74 9.86
CA ASN A 43 8.64 9.25 10.11
C ASN A 43 7.60 8.11 10.12
N PRO A 44 6.46 8.28 10.81
CA PRO A 44 5.36 7.32 10.73
C PRO A 44 4.83 7.19 9.30
N VAL A 45 4.74 5.95 8.82
CA VAL A 45 4.17 5.63 7.50
C VAL A 45 2.93 4.77 7.69
N ILE A 46 1.80 5.25 7.17
CA ILE A 46 0.53 4.53 7.13
C ILE A 46 0.40 3.86 5.77
N MET A 47 0.25 2.54 5.78
CA MET A 47 0.04 1.74 4.57
C MET A 47 -1.43 1.36 4.46
N LEU A 48 -2.06 1.75 3.34
CA LEU A 48 -3.46 1.44 3.05
C LEU A 48 -3.53 0.29 2.05
N GLU A 49 -3.79 -0.91 2.55
CA GLU A 49 -3.81 -2.13 1.74
C GLU A 49 -5.19 -2.36 1.15
N HIS A 50 -5.31 -2.31 -0.18
CA HIS A 50 -6.58 -2.58 -0.83
C HIS A 50 -6.96 -4.05 -0.72
N LYS A 51 -8.00 -4.35 0.08
CA LYS A 51 -8.46 -5.72 0.37
C LYS A 51 -8.70 -6.57 -0.88
N GLY A 52 -9.20 -5.96 -1.96
CA GLY A 52 -9.51 -6.66 -3.21
C GLY A 52 -8.28 -7.16 -3.98
N LEU A 53 -7.09 -6.63 -3.69
CA LEU A 53 -5.84 -7.08 -4.31
C LEU A 53 -5.30 -8.34 -3.65
N TYR A 54 -5.69 -8.62 -2.40
CA TYR A 54 -5.32 -9.89 -1.77
C TYR A 54 -5.89 -11.07 -2.54
N TRP A 55 -4.98 -11.99 -2.88
CA TRP A 55 -5.25 -13.19 -3.68
C TRP A 55 -5.81 -12.92 -5.08
N SER A 56 -5.90 -11.66 -5.51
CA SER A 56 -6.56 -11.21 -6.75
C SER A 56 -7.88 -11.93 -7.03
N LYS A 57 -8.74 -12.07 -6.02
CA LYS A 57 -10.02 -12.78 -6.17
C LYS A 57 -11.06 -11.99 -6.95
N VAL A 58 -10.80 -10.71 -7.22
CA VAL A 58 -11.68 -9.82 -7.97
C VAL A 58 -11.29 -9.87 -9.45
N PRO A 59 -12.24 -10.08 -10.39
CA PRO A 59 -11.94 -10.03 -11.82
C PRO A 59 -11.20 -8.74 -12.21
N GLY A 60 -10.12 -8.87 -12.97
CA GLY A 60 -9.28 -7.73 -13.39
C GLY A 60 -8.18 -7.32 -12.39
N THR A 61 -7.94 -8.08 -11.32
CA THR A 61 -6.86 -7.80 -10.35
C THR A 61 -5.66 -8.73 -10.46
N ASP A 62 -5.59 -9.57 -11.51
CA ASP A 62 -4.49 -10.52 -11.68
C ASP A 62 -3.13 -9.85 -11.85
N ASP A 63 -3.08 -8.66 -12.46
CA ASP A 63 -1.87 -7.86 -12.61
C ASP A 63 -1.29 -7.37 -11.26
N ALA A 64 -2.06 -7.46 -10.17
CA ALA A 64 -1.55 -7.17 -8.83
C ALA A 64 -0.62 -8.27 -8.30
N LYS A 65 -0.69 -9.49 -8.87
CA LYS A 65 0.29 -10.55 -8.63
C LYS A 65 1.54 -10.22 -9.42
N THR A 66 2.67 -10.21 -8.74
CA THR A 66 3.97 -9.99 -9.37
C THR A 66 4.89 -11.14 -9.01
N ILE A 67 5.87 -11.38 -9.87
CA ILE A 67 7.03 -12.19 -9.48
C ILE A 67 7.70 -11.46 -8.31
N GLU A 68 8.10 -12.20 -7.28
CA GLU A 68 8.75 -11.59 -6.13
C GLU A 68 9.98 -10.78 -6.60
N PRO A 69 10.04 -9.47 -6.31
CA PRO A 69 11.17 -8.65 -6.73
C PRO A 69 12.42 -8.99 -5.90
N ALA A 70 13.56 -8.41 -6.27
CA ALA A 70 14.84 -8.66 -5.61
C ALA A 70 14.80 -8.46 -4.08
N LYS A 71 15.71 -9.12 -3.37
CA LYS A 71 15.80 -9.07 -1.89
C LYS A 71 16.04 -7.65 -1.37
N ASP A 72 16.71 -6.81 -2.13
CA ASP A 72 17.03 -5.41 -1.85
C ASP A 72 16.08 -4.41 -2.51
N TYR A 73 15.00 -4.88 -3.17
CA TYR A 73 13.99 -4.02 -3.77
C TYR A 73 13.34 -3.12 -2.71
N ILE A 74 13.48 -1.81 -2.89
CA ILE A 74 12.92 -0.74 -2.06
C ILE A 74 12.29 0.28 -3.00
N LEU A 75 11.05 0.69 -2.72
CA LEU A 75 10.36 1.73 -3.47
C LEU A 75 10.49 3.06 -2.72
N PRO A 76 11.21 4.06 -3.25
CA PRO A 76 11.48 5.29 -2.51
C PRO A 76 10.21 6.10 -2.25
N LEU A 77 10.01 6.52 -0.99
CA LEU A 77 8.87 7.36 -0.62
C LEU A 77 9.04 8.77 -1.18
N GLY A 78 7.95 9.37 -1.68
CA GLY A 78 7.93 10.76 -2.16
C GLY A 78 8.60 10.98 -3.53
N LYS A 79 8.84 9.91 -4.29
CA LYS A 79 9.28 9.99 -5.69
C LYS A 79 8.20 9.36 -6.57
N ALA A 80 7.66 10.13 -7.51
CA ALA A 80 6.70 9.72 -8.52
C ALA A 80 7.33 9.83 -9.90
#